data_AF-A0A7X6Q2T8-F1
#
_entry.id   AF-A0A7X6Q2T8-F1
#
_cell.length_a   1.000
_cell.length_b   1.000
_cell.length_c   1.000
_cell.angle_alpha   90.00
_cell.angle_beta   90.00
_cell.angle_gamma   90.00
#
_symmetry.space_group_name_H-M   'P 1'
#
loop_
_entity.id
_entity.type
_entity.pdbx_description
1 polymer ?
#
loop_
_entity_poly.entity_id
_entity_poly.type
_entity_poly.pdbx_seq_one_letter_code
_entity_poly.pdbx_strand_id
1 'polypeptide(L)'
;MNQRAAELGANSTHFTNPAGFDEPDYSHYTTTHDLALIAAEAMKHPLIAHIVSLSNYRMQVTPQHAQAWWGIMSNSNGLVVYGSQYLESHYYERFTGVKTGTTPQAGKCLVGSGVTHDGRTFVCAAMGIQATDMKTTPFLARAIPVRAIMEEAARLEGVPAKKPDSLLALPLPEEPEVIEPLETTPSQSPETSPAYTEPRGEDPFFAGGIGQTNPIILVLATLGVLALIGAIVAAVTALLVLLRKRRARQGEDVFDDEDKW
;
A
#
# COMPACT_ATOMS: atom_id res chain seq x y z
N MET A 1 -9.86 27.09 6.05
CA MET A 1 -9.64 25.75 6.64
C MET A 1 -9.96 25.77 8.13
N ASN A 2 -9.31 26.62 8.93
CA ASN A 2 -9.50 26.68 10.40
C ASN A 2 -10.95 26.87 10.86
N GLN A 3 -11.69 27.80 10.23
CA GLN A 3 -13.12 27.97 10.54
C GLN A 3 -13.92 26.67 10.37
N ARG A 4 -13.71 25.96 9.25
CA ARG A 4 -14.41 24.70 8.99
C ARG A 4 -13.98 23.58 9.94
N ALA A 5 -12.72 23.55 10.37
CA ALA A 5 -12.26 22.60 11.38
C ALA A 5 -12.99 22.83 12.71
N ALA A 6 -13.09 24.08 13.17
CA ALA A 6 -13.82 24.45 14.38
C ALA A 6 -15.32 24.10 14.30
N GLU A 7 -15.97 24.35 13.15
CA GLU A 7 -17.38 23.96 12.91
C GLU A 7 -17.60 22.45 13.03
N LEU A 8 -16.60 21.62 12.72
CA LEU A 8 -16.65 20.17 12.82
C LEU A 8 -16.24 19.63 14.20
N GLY A 9 -15.87 20.50 15.14
CA GLY A 9 -15.36 20.11 16.45
C GLY A 9 -13.89 19.67 16.46
N ALA A 10 -13.16 19.85 15.36
CA ALA A 10 -11.72 19.62 15.26
C ALA A 10 -10.95 20.80 15.89
N ASN A 11 -11.08 20.94 17.21
CA ASN A 11 -10.60 22.10 17.97
C ASN A 11 -9.10 22.03 18.32
N SER A 12 -8.46 20.88 18.13
CA SER A 12 -7.03 20.66 18.36
C SER A 12 -6.27 20.66 17.03
N THR A 13 -6.71 21.50 16.09
CA THR A 13 -6.20 21.60 14.72
C THR A 13 -6.01 23.05 14.29
N HIS A 14 -4.87 23.35 13.70
CA HIS A 14 -4.57 24.64 13.09
C HIS A 14 -3.82 24.45 11.77
N PHE A 15 -4.43 24.91 10.69
CA PHE A 15 -3.87 24.88 9.34
C PHE A 15 -3.31 26.25 8.97
N THR A 16 -2.04 26.28 8.58
CA THR A 16 -1.36 27.47 8.01
C THR A 16 -1.30 27.46 6.48
N ASN A 17 -1.31 26.27 5.89
CA ASN A 17 -1.12 26.06 4.46
C ASN A 17 -2.01 24.91 3.95
N PRO A 18 -2.35 24.87 2.64
CA PRO A 18 -3.23 23.84 2.10
C PRO A 18 -2.50 22.55 1.68
N ALA A 19 -1.16 22.55 1.67
CA ALA A 19 -0.35 21.44 1.16
C ALA A 19 0.06 20.44 2.25
N GLY A 20 0.06 20.86 3.52
CA GLY A 20 0.53 20.07 4.65
C GLY A 20 2.05 20.03 4.78
N PHE A 21 2.74 21.08 4.32
CA PHE A 21 4.17 21.23 4.57
C PHE A 21 4.43 21.73 6.00
N ASP A 22 5.54 21.27 6.57
CA ASP A 22 5.97 21.63 7.91
C ASP A 22 6.22 23.15 8.02
N GLU A 23 5.80 23.72 9.14
CA GLU A 23 6.16 25.10 9.51
C GLU A 23 7.30 25.06 10.54
N PRO A 24 8.30 25.96 10.45
CA PRO A 24 9.41 25.99 11.40
C PRO A 24 8.97 26.24 12.85
N ASP A 25 7.85 26.92 13.05
CA ASP A 25 7.28 27.29 14.35
C ASP A 25 6.25 26.27 14.88
N TYR A 26 6.08 25.13 14.20
CA TYR A 26 5.09 24.10 14.52
C TYR A 26 3.64 24.61 14.54
N SER A 27 3.36 25.73 13.88
CA SER A 27 2.01 26.30 13.85
C SER A 27 1.03 25.49 12.99
N HIS A 28 1.52 24.57 12.13
CA HIS A 28 0.67 23.64 11.37
C HIS A 28 0.54 22.31 12.09
N TYR A 29 -0.64 22.02 12.66
CA TYR A 29 -0.85 20.80 13.46
C TYR A 29 -2.30 20.32 13.45
N THR A 30 -2.46 19.07 13.87
CA THR A 30 -3.75 18.40 14.07
C THR A 30 -3.56 17.20 15.00
N THR A 31 -4.65 16.50 15.34
CA THR A 31 -4.62 15.25 16.11
C THR A 31 -5.20 14.10 15.27
N THR A 32 -4.94 12.86 15.66
CA THR A 32 -5.54 11.68 15.00
C THR A 32 -7.06 11.71 15.07
N HIS A 33 -7.62 12.11 16.22
CA HIS A 33 -9.06 12.27 16.42
C HIS A 33 -9.66 13.30 15.45
N ASP A 34 -9.08 14.50 15.38
CA ASP A 34 -9.57 15.59 14.53
C ASP A 34 -9.45 15.24 13.04
N LEU A 35 -8.36 14.58 12.63
CA LEU A 35 -8.22 14.08 11.27
C LEU A 35 -9.28 13.03 10.91
N ALA A 36 -9.63 12.14 11.86
CA ALA A 36 -10.69 11.17 11.65
C ALA A 36 -12.05 11.85 11.48
N LEU A 37 -12.36 12.89 12.26
CA LEU A 37 -13.57 13.70 12.10
C LEU A 37 -13.63 14.39 10.73
N ILE A 38 -12.54 15.06 10.35
CA ILE A 38 -12.43 15.77 9.07
C ILE A 38 -12.60 14.78 7.90
N ALA A 39 -11.95 13.62 7.97
CA ALA A 39 -12.05 12.60 6.94
C ALA A 39 -13.45 11.96 6.90
N ALA A 40 -14.07 11.67 8.04
CA ALA A 40 -15.43 11.16 8.11
C ALA A 40 -16.43 12.14 7.46
N GLU A 41 -16.28 13.44 7.71
CA GLU A 41 -17.10 14.46 7.04
C GLU A 41 -16.81 14.52 5.54
N ALA A 42 -15.54 14.51 5.13
CA ALA A 42 -15.16 14.55 3.71
C ALA A 42 -15.69 13.35 2.93
N MET A 43 -15.71 12.17 3.53
CA MET A 43 -16.21 10.93 2.91
C MET A 43 -17.74 10.92 2.71
N LYS A 44 -18.50 11.84 3.34
CA LYS A 44 -19.93 12.03 3.02
C LYS A 44 -20.14 12.67 1.65
N HIS A 45 -19.11 13.32 1.09
CA HIS A 45 -19.21 13.95 -0.22
C HIS A 45 -18.91 12.94 -1.34
N PRO A 46 -19.87 12.58 -2.22
CA PRO A 46 -19.71 11.47 -3.17
C PRO A 46 -18.53 11.65 -4.13
N LEU A 47 -18.26 12.89 -4.57
CA LEU A 47 -17.11 13.17 -5.43
C LEU A 47 -15.77 12.92 -4.71
N ILE A 48 -15.66 13.28 -3.44
CA ILE A 48 -14.43 13.07 -2.67
C ILE A 48 -14.22 11.58 -2.48
N ALA A 49 -15.26 10.87 -2.01
CA ALA A 49 -15.24 9.42 -1.83
C ALA A 49 -14.84 8.70 -3.12
N HIS A 50 -15.37 9.14 -4.27
CA HIS A 50 -14.98 8.59 -5.56
C HIS A 50 -13.50 8.83 -5.85
N ILE A 51 -13.02 10.07 -5.77
CA ILE A 51 -11.63 10.44 -6.10
C ILE A 51 -10.62 9.67 -5.23
N VAL A 52 -10.84 9.61 -3.92
CA VAL A 52 -9.88 8.95 -3.01
C VAL A 52 -9.87 7.43 -3.15
N SER A 53 -10.93 6.84 -3.71
CA SER A 53 -11.03 5.41 -4.00
C SER A 53 -10.35 4.99 -5.31
N LEU A 54 -9.94 5.93 -6.15
CA LEU A 54 -9.26 5.61 -7.41
C LEU A 54 -7.87 5.07 -7.12
N SER A 55 -7.57 3.89 -7.66
CA SER A 55 -6.21 3.31 -7.61
C SER A 55 -5.26 4.02 -8.56
N ASN A 56 -5.77 4.45 -9.72
CA ASN A 56 -5.03 5.13 -10.75
C ASN A 56 -5.89 6.20 -11.42
N TYR A 57 -5.27 7.31 -11.83
CA TYR A 57 -5.93 8.36 -12.58
C TYR A 57 -5.07 8.81 -13.75
N ARG A 58 -5.69 9.03 -14.90
CA ARG A 58 -5.04 9.60 -16.08
C ARG A 58 -5.55 11.02 -16.29
N MET A 59 -4.65 11.99 -16.17
CA MET A 59 -4.96 13.38 -16.45
C MET A 59 -5.41 13.55 -17.91
N GLN A 60 -6.44 14.36 -18.13
CA GLN A 60 -6.85 14.74 -19.47
C GLN A 60 -5.86 15.73 -20.07
N VAL A 61 -5.70 15.67 -21.40
CA VAL A 61 -4.92 16.66 -22.13
C VAL A 61 -5.65 18.00 -22.07
N THR A 62 -4.95 19.04 -21.66
CA THR A 62 -5.47 20.41 -21.62
C THR A 62 -4.52 21.34 -22.40
N PRO A 63 -4.93 22.55 -22.80
CA PRO A 63 -4.00 23.51 -23.42
C PRO A 63 -2.77 23.81 -22.56
N GLN A 64 -2.93 23.79 -21.23
CA GLN A 64 -1.84 23.96 -20.24
C GLN A 64 -0.99 22.69 -20.09
N HIS A 65 -1.54 21.53 -20.45
CA HIS A 65 -0.89 20.22 -20.37
C HIS A 65 -1.14 19.43 -21.66
N ALA A 66 -0.51 19.90 -22.75
CA ALA A 66 -0.73 19.37 -24.11
C ALA A 66 -0.11 17.97 -24.32
N GLN A 67 0.79 17.55 -23.43
CA GLN A 67 1.46 16.26 -23.53
C GLN A 67 0.61 15.16 -22.88
N ALA A 68 0.19 14.17 -23.69
CA ALA A 68 -0.55 12.99 -23.23
C ALA A 68 0.25 12.03 -22.32
N TRP A 69 1.51 12.36 -22.05
CA TRP A 69 2.52 11.56 -21.35
C TRP A 69 2.67 11.95 -19.88
N TRP A 70 1.87 12.90 -19.38
CA TRP A 70 1.67 13.09 -17.95
C TRP A 70 1.05 11.80 -17.42
N GLY A 71 1.93 10.89 -17.00
CA GLY A 71 1.66 9.45 -16.86
C GLY A 71 0.47 9.14 -15.98
N ILE A 72 0.04 7.88 -16.06
CA ILE A 72 -0.93 7.31 -15.12
C ILE A 72 -0.43 7.58 -13.71
N MET A 73 -1.20 8.36 -12.95
CA MET A 73 -0.91 8.67 -11.55
C MET A 73 -1.45 7.53 -10.70
N SER A 74 -0.56 6.82 -10.02
CA SER A 74 -0.96 5.80 -9.06
C SER A 74 -1.21 6.40 -7.69
N ASN A 75 -2.26 5.93 -7.02
CA ASN A 75 -2.56 6.31 -5.65
C ASN A 75 -1.42 5.83 -4.73
N SER A 76 -1.05 6.66 -3.76
CA SER A 76 -0.01 6.30 -2.79
C SER A 76 -0.56 5.53 -1.59
N ASN A 77 -1.88 5.46 -1.44
CA ASN A 77 -2.53 4.70 -0.38
C ASN A 77 -2.53 3.20 -0.72
N GLY A 78 -1.67 2.45 -0.02
CA GLY A 78 -1.57 1.00 -0.18
C GLY A 78 -2.89 0.26 0.06
N LEU A 79 -3.78 0.74 0.94
CA LEU A 79 -5.08 0.11 1.16
C LEU A 79 -5.93 0.07 -0.12
N VAL A 80 -5.89 1.14 -0.91
CA VAL A 80 -6.65 1.26 -2.16
C VAL A 80 -5.96 0.54 -3.31
N VAL A 81 -4.64 0.63 -3.40
CA VAL A 81 -3.86 0.01 -4.49
C VAL A 81 -3.87 -1.51 -4.41
N TYR A 82 -3.64 -2.05 -3.21
CA TYR A 82 -3.61 -3.49 -2.97
C TYR A 82 -5.03 -4.05 -2.77
N GLY A 83 -5.94 -3.24 -2.24
CA GLY A 83 -7.34 -3.60 -2.06
C GLY A 83 -7.53 -4.84 -1.19
N SER A 84 -8.75 -5.38 -1.17
CA SER A 84 -9.07 -6.63 -0.49
C SER A 84 -8.45 -7.86 -1.16
N GLN A 85 -7.92 -7.74 -2.37
CA GLN A 85 -7.24 -8.84 -3.06
C GLN A 85 -5.91 -9.23 -2.40
N TYR A 86 -5.11 -8.24 -2.00
CA TYR A 86 -3.79 -8.46 -1.39
C TYR A 86 -3.79 -8.14 0.12
N LEU A 87 -4.73 -7.33 0.60
CA LEU A 87 -4.91 -7.01 2.01
C LEU A 87 -6.26 -7.55 2.51
N GLU A 88 -6.55 -8.81 2.20
CA GLU A 88 -7.82 -9.45 2.56
C GLU A 88 -8.07 -9.38 4.06
N SER A 89 -9.30 -9.01 4.43
CA SER A 89 -9.73 -8.76 5.80
C SER A 89 -10.86 -9.68 6.20
N HIS A 90 -10.89 -10.07 7.48
CA HIS A 90 -12.04 -10.76 8.07
C HIS A 90 -13.28 -9.88 8.18
N TYR A 91 -13.12 -8.56 8.26
CA TYR A 91 -14.20 -7.64 8.57
C TYR A 91 -14.54 -6.72 7.40
N TYR A 92 -13.56 -6.39 6.55
CA TYR A 92 -13.70 -5.42 5.46
C TYR A 92 -13.89 -6.08 4.11
N GLU A 93 -14.97 -5.69 3.42
CA GLU A 93 -15.23 -6.07 2.03
C GLU A 93 -14.27 -5.33 1.07
N ARG A 94 -14.06 -4.04 1.32
CA ARG A 94 -13.20 -3.18 0.49
C ARG A 94 -12.67 -1.97 1.26
N PHE A 95 -11.50 -1.50 0.85
CA PHE A 95 -10.95 -0.23 1.30
C PHE A 95 -11.30 0.89 0.32
N THR A 96 -11.60 2.08 0.83
CA THR A 96 -12.19 3.18 0.07
C THR A 96 -11.42 4.49 0.11
N GLY A 97 -10.28 4.57 0.83
CA GLY A 97 -9.53 5.82 0.95
C GLY A 97 -8.61 5.84 2.17
N VAL A 98 -8.14 7.00 2.65
CA VAL A 98 -8.43 8.38 2.20
C VAL A 98 -7.15 9.08 1.73
N LYS A 99 -6.14 9.27 2.59
CA LYS A 99 -4.96 10.07 2.23
C LYS A 99 -3.69 9.72 3.03
N THR A 100 -2.57 9.68 2.32
CA THR A 100 -1.20 9.55 2.86
C THR A 100 -0.57 10.90 3.16
N GLY A 101 0.36 10.97 4.11
CA GLY A 101 1.19 12.15 4.37
C GLY A 101 2.59 11.75 4.84
N THR A 102 3.61 12.51 4.47
CA THR A 102 4.98 12.34 5.00
C THR A 102 5.75 13.63 4.94
N THR A 103 6.28 14.03 6.08
CA THR A 103 7.24 15.14 6.23
C THR A 103 8.28 14.75 7.28
N PRO A 104 9.44 15.44 7.35
CA PRO A 104 10.43 15.22 8.39
C PRO A 104 9.84 15.36 9.80
N GLN A 105 8.98 16.36 10.07
CA GLN A 105 8.39 16.54 11.40
C GLN A 105 7.24 15.56 11.69
N ALA A 106 6.41 15.22 10.70
CA ALA A 106 5.21 14.39 10.93
C ALA A 106 5.48 12.87 10.84
N GLY A 107 6.61 12.46 10.26
CA GLY A 107 6.86 11.07 9.91
C GLY A 107 5.82 10.52 8.92
N LYS A 108 5.58 9.21 8.91
CA LYS A 108 4.60 8.59 8.00
C LYS A 108 3.19 8.66 8.59
N CYS A 109 2.26 9.28 7.88
CA CYS A 109 0.86 9.37 8.27
C CYS A 109 -0.05 8.73 7.21
N LEU A 110 -1.16 8.13 7.65
CA LEU A 110 -2.21 7.60 6.78
C LEU A 110 -3.58 7.73 7.47
N VAL A 111 -4.52 8.34 6.76
CA VAL A 111 -5.94 8.23 7.04
C VAL A 111 -6.53 7.18 6.10
N GLY A 112 -6.97 6.05 6.64
CA GLY A 112 -7.61 4.94 5.94
C GLY A 112 -9.13 4.98 6.07
N SER A 113 -9.83 4.45 5.07
CA SER A 113 -11.28 4.24 5.10
C SER A 113 -11.61 2.89 4.48
N GLY A 114 -12.65 2.23 4.98
CA GLY A 114 -13.10 0.94 4.48
C GLY A 114 -14.56 0.66 4.81
N VAL A 115 -15.16 -0.21 4.00
CA VAL A 115 -16.54 -0.70 4.18
C VAL A 115 -16.50 -2.15 4.63
N THR A 116 -17.18 -2.43 5.73
CA THR A 116 -17.29 -3.77 6.32
C THR A 116 -18.27 -4.65 5.55
N HIS A 117 -18.24 -5.96 5.78
CA HIS A 117 -19.15 -6.90 5.14
C HIS A 117 -20.64 -6.66 5.50
N ASP A 118 -20.93 -6.04 6.65
CA ASP A 118 -22.28 -5.62 7.06
C ASP A 118 -22.64 -4.20 6.58
N GLY A 119 -21.77 -3.55 5.80
CA GLY A 119 -22.04 -2.27 5.14
C GLY A 119 -21.71 -1.01 5.96
N ARG A 120 -21.10 -1.15 7.15
CA ARG A 120 -20.63 0.01 7.93
C ARG A 120 -19.37 0.61 7.31
N THR A 121 -19.20 1.93 7.43
CA THR A 121 -17.98 2.62 7.00
C THR A 121 -17.15 3.00 8.21
N PHE A 122 -15.88 2.65 8.21
CA PHE A 122 -14.92 3.04 9.22
C PHE A 122 -13.86 3.96 8.62
N VAL A 123 -13.41 4.92 9.42
CA VAL A 123 -12.29 5.82 9.13
C VAL A 123 -11.28 5.68 10.25
N CYS A 124 -10.00 5.54 9.91
CA CYS A 124 -8.91 5.40 10.86
C CYS A 124 -7.79 6.38 10.49
N ALA A 125 -7.36 7.20 11.44
CA ALA A 125 -6.22 8.09 11.28
C ALA A 125 -5.04 7.58 12.13
N ALA A 126 -3.91 7.34 11.48
CA ALA A 126 -2.64 7.01 12.15
C ALA A 126 -1.56 8.01 11.72
N MET A 127 -0.85 8.57 12.70
CA MET A 127 0.19 9.58 12.51
C MET A 127 1.51 9.09 13.09
N GLY A 128 2.64 9.59 12.58
CA GLY A 128 3.96 9.26 13.12
C GLY A 128 4.32 7.77 13.07
N ILE A 129 3.83 7.01 12.07
CA ILE A 129 4.05 5.58 11.94
C ILE A 129 5.55 5.30 11.78
N GLN A 130 6.16 4.78 12.84
CA GLN A 130 7.53 4.29 12.86
C GLN A 130 7.53 2.84 12.36
N ALA A 131 7.57 2.65 11.03
CA ALA A 131 7.67 1.30 10.48
C ALA A 131 9.11 0.78 10.70
N THR A 132 9.25 -0.25 11.54
CA THR A 132 10.48 -0.98 11.79
C THR A 132 11.02 -1.55 10.48
N ASP A 133 12.14 -1.00 10.02
CA ASP A 133 13.02 -1.47 8.94
C ASP A 133 12.39 -2.24 7.75
N MET A 134 11.26 -1.80 7.20
CA MET A 134 10.75 -2.29 5.92
C MET A 134 11.49 -1.59 4.76
N LYS A 135 12.77 -1.92 4.56
CA LYS A 135 13.59 -1.39 3.44
C LYS A 135 13.04 -1.71 2.05
N THR A 136 12.02 -2.58 1.95
CA THR A 136 11.58 -3.18 0.68
C THR A 136 10.16 -2.81 0.25
N THR A 137 9.32 -2.13 1.05
CA THR A 137 7.97 -1.73 0.58
C THR A 137 7.38 -0.51 1.31
N PRO A 138 7.62 0.73 0.85
CA PRO A 138 7.15 1.94 1.53
C PRO A 138 5.61 2.09 1.57
N PHE A 139 4.89 1.41 0.67
CA PHE A 139 3.43 1.45 0.60
C PHE A 139 2.76 0.62 1.71
N LEU A 140 3.27 -0.59 1.96
CA LEU A 140 2.72 -1.49 2.99
C LEU A 140 3.02 -1.00 4.41
N ALA A 141 4.12 -0.26 4.60
CA ALA A 141 4.52 0.29 5.88
C ALA A 141 3.44 1.16 6.56
N ARG A 142 2.55 1.78 5.79
CA ARG A 142 1.39 2.51 6.34
C ARG A 142 0.11 1.65 6.32
N ALA A 143 -0.09 0.90 5.23
CA ALA A 143 -1.34 0.17 5.02
C ALA A 143 -1.55 -0.96 6.04
N ILE A 144 -0.52 -1.72 6.38
CA ILE A 144 -0.62 -2.84 7.34
C ILE A 144 -1.06 -2.37 8.74
N PRO A 145 -0.37 -1.41 9.39
CA PRO A 145 -0.78 -0.99 10.74
C PRO A 145 -2.16 -0.32 10.74
N VAL A 146 -2.48 0.49 9.73
CA VAL A 146 -3.81 1.10 9.64
C VAL A 146 -4.91 0.06 9.43
N ARG A 147 -4.68 -0.93 8.56
CA ARG A 147 -5.62 -2.05 8.39
C ARG A 147 -5.82 -2.79 9.72
N ALA A 148 -4.75 -3.09 10.45
CA ALA A 148 -4.86 -3.81 11.72
C ALA A 148 -5.69 -3.04 12.76
N ILE A 149 -5.47 -1.73 12.89
CA ILE A 149 -6.28 -0.87 13.77
C ILE A 149 -7.76 -0.87 13.34
N MET A 150 -8.02 -0.80 12.03
CA MET A 150 -9.37 -0.86 11.49
C MET A 150 -10.05 -2.21 11.79
N GLU A 151 -9.34 -3.33 11.63
CA GLU A 151 -9.88 -4.67 11.94
C GLU A 151 -10.20 -4.82 13.43
N GLU A 152 -9.33 -4.32 14.30
CA GLU A 152 -9.58 -4.34 15.74
C GLU A 152 -10.79 -3.47 16.11
N ALA A 153 -10.91 -2.28 15.52
CA ALA A 153 -12.10 -1.45 15.70
C ALA A 153 -13.38 -2.16 15.22
N ALA A 154 -13.34 -2.82 14.06
CA ALA A 154 -14.48 -3.58 13.55
C ALA A 154 -14.85 -4.77 14.47
N ARG A 155 -13.86 -5.45 15.04
CA ARG A 155 -14.06 -6.51 16.02
C ARG A 155 -14.76 -5.98 17.28
N LEU A 156 -14.28 -4.86 17.84
CA LEU A 156 -14.84 -4.23 19.03
C LEU A 156 -16.29 -3.74 18.80
N GLU A 157 -16.59 -3.28 17.59
CA GLU A 157 -17.93 -2.84 17.18
C GLU A 157 -18.88 -3.99 16.79
N GLY A 158 -18.43 -5.25 16.96
CA GLY A 158 -19.24 -6.44 16.74
C GLY A 158 -19.56 -6.73 15.27
N VAL A 159 -18.68 -6.33 14.34
CA VAL A 159 -18.84 -6.63 12.92
C VAL A 159 -18.64 -8.14 12.70
N PRO A 160 -19.56 -8.84 11.99
CA PRO A 160 -19.41 -10.27 11.75
C PRO A 160 -18.14 -10.58 10.95
N ALA A 161 -17.27 -11.43 11.51
CA ALA A 161 -16.08 -11.90 10.84
C ALA A 161 -16.44 -12.91 9.74
N LYS A 162 -15.87 -12.74 8.55
CA LYS A 162 -15.89 -13.72 7.47
C LYS A 162 -14.54 -14.43 7.41
N LYS A 163 -14.56 -15.71 7.05
CA LYS A 163 -13.32 -16.43 6.75
C LYS A 163 -12.76 -15.91 5.42
N PRO A 164 -11.48 -15.49 5.38
CA PRO A 164 -10.81 -15.05 4.18
C PRO A 164 -10.62 -16.24 3.25
N ASP A 165 -10.71 -15.98 1.96
CA ASP A 165 -10.50 -16.93 0.88
C ASP A 165 -8.99 -17.22 0.68
N SER A 166 -8.10 -16.31 1.11
CA SER A 166 -6.64 -16.43 1.04
C SER A 166 -5.99 -16.95 2.32
N LEU A 167 -4.97 -17.81 2.13
CA LEU A 167 -4.09 -18.29 3.21
C LEU A 167 -3.16 -17.21 3.79
N LEU A 168 -3.06 -16.03 3.15
CA LEU A 168 -2.23 -14.92 3.61
C LEU A 168 -2.95 -13.98 4.58
N ALA A 169 -4.24 -14.19 4.82
CA ALA A 169 -4.95 -13.45 5.84
C ALA A 169 -4.42 -13.84 7.22
N LEU A 170 -4.18 -12.83 8.05
CA LEU A 170 -3.69 -13.05 9.41
C LEU A 170 -4.76 -13.83 10.18
N PRO A 171 -4.39 -14.91 10.90
CA PRO A 171 -5.35 -15.64 11.72
C PRO A 171 -6.00 -14.68 12.71
N LEU A 172 -7.31 -14.87 12.93
CA LEU A 172 -8.00 -14.16 14.01
C LEU A 172 -7.26 -14.48 15.31
N PRO A 173 -6.93 -13.47 16.14
CA PRO A 173 -6.46 -13.76 17.49
C PRO A 173 -7.54 -14.61 18.17
N GLU A 174 -7.12 -15.73 18.76
CA GLU A 174 -7.96 -16.43 19.74
C GLU A 174 -8.35 -15.40 20.81
N GLU A 175 -9.59 -15.48 21.31
CA GLU A 175 -10.14 -14.47 22.23
C GLU A 175 -9.08 -14.01 23.23
N PRO A 176 -8.79 -12.71 23.33
CA PRO A 176 -7.70 -12.27 24.18
C PRO A 176 -8.01 -12.72 25.60
N GLU A 177 -7.07 -13.45 26.22
CA GLU A 177 -6.96 -13.42 27.67
C GLU A 177 -7.08 -11.96 28.08
N VAL A 178 -7.96 -11.67 29.04
CA VAL A 178 -8.16 -10.32 29.56
C VAL A 178 -6.84 -9.84 30.13
N ILE A 179 -6.03 -9.16 29.32
CA ILE A 179 -4.85 -8.47 29.80
C ILE A 179 -5.39 -7.25 30.53
N GLU A 180 -5.38 -7.33 31.87
CA GLU A 180 -5.71 -6.18 32.70
C GLU A 180 -4.87 -4.98 32.23
N PRO A 181 -5.44 -3.77 32.16
CA PRO A 181 -4.71 -2.60 31.73
C PRO A 181 -3.44 -2.49 32.59
N LEU A 182 -2.26 -2.53 31.97
CA LEU A 182 -1.04 -2.21 32.70
C LEU A 182 -1.23 -0.83 33.31
N GLU A 183 -1.19 -0.74 34.63
CA GLU A 183 -1.20 0.52 35.35
C GLU A 183 -0.06 1.38 34.79
N THR A 184 -0.41 2.38 34.00
CA THR A 184 0.55 3.36 33.54
C THR A 184 0.82 4.27 34.72
N THR A 185 1.96 4.08 35.39
CA THR A 185 2.51 5.13 36.26
C THR A 185 2.62 6.41 35.44
N PRO A 186 2.22 7.58 35.98
CA PRO A 186 2.26 8.84 35.25
C PRO A 186 3.66 9.05 34.67
N SER A 187 3.75 9.10 33.34
CA SER A 187 4.99 9.49 32.66
C SER A 187 5.39 10.84 33.20
N GLN A 188 6.56 10.90 33.85
CA GLN A 188 7.20 12.17 34.15
C GLN A 188 7.36 12.95 32.84
N SER A 189 7.08 14.25 32.89
CA SER A 189 7.27 15.19 31.79
C SER A 189 8.66 14.96 31.16
N PRO A 190 8.78 14.88 29.83
CA PRO A 190 10.08 14.67 29.22
C PRO A 190 10.97 15.86 29.54
N GLU A 191 12.05 15.61 30.29
CA GLU A 191 13.18 16.50 30.35
C GLU A 191 13.65 16.77 28.91
N THR A 192 13.95 18.04 28.66
CA THR A 192 14.44 18.61 27.41
C THR A 192 15.31 17.62 26.62
N SER A 193 14.80 17.17 25.47
CA SER A 193 15.59 16.37 24.54
C SER A 193 16.85 17.13 24.13
N PRO A 194 18.03 16.47 24.06
CA PRO A 194 19.25 17.13 23.62
C PRO A 194 19.07 17.65 22.19
N ALA A 195 19.62 18.84 21.93
CA ALA A 195 19.59 19.48 20.63
C ALA A 195 20.06 18.53 19.52
N TYR A 196 19.27 18.46 18.46
CA TYR A 196 19.57 17.68 17.26
C TYR A 196 20.86 18.24 16.61
N THR A 197 21.97 17.52 16.74
CA THR A 197 23.16 17.76 15.91
C THR A 197 22.97 17.11 14.56
N GLU A 198 22.98 17.92 13.49
CA GLU A 198 22.98 17.42 12.12
C GLU A 198 24.12 16.41 11.88
N PRO A 199 23.86 15.25 11.26
CA PRO A 199 24.93 14.47 10.67
C PRO A 199 25.45 15.22 9.44
N ARG A 200 26.68 15.74 9.52
CA ARG A 200 27.49 16.06 8.34
C ARG A 200 27.80 14.75 7.61
N GLY A 201 26.98 14.41 6.64
CA GLY A 201 27.18 13.29 5.73
C GLY A 201 26.12 13.34 4.63
N GLU A 202 26.55 13.25 3.39
CA GLU A 202 25.73 13.39 2.18
C GLU A 202 24.44 12.54 2.27
N ASP A 203 23.28 13.21 2.34
CA ASP A 203 21.98 12.56 2.36
C ASP A 203 21.69 11.87 1.01
N PRO A 204 21.51 10.54 0.97
CA PRO A 204 21.12 9.84 -0.26
C PRO A 204 19.68 10.12 -0.68
N PHE A 205 18.90 10.85 0.13
CA PHE A 205 17.48 11.13 -0.11
C PHE A 205 17.20 12.12 -1.25
N PHE A 206 18.17 12.96 -1.61
CA PHE A 206 18.08 13.88 -2.75
C PHE A 206 18.87 13.43 -4.00
N ALA A 207 19.43 12.21 -3.99
CA ALA A 207 20.03 11.57 -5.17
C ALA A 207 19.01 10.78 -6.01
N GLY A 208 17.71 11.08 -5.88
CA GLY A 208 16.66 10.64 -6.79
C GLY A 208 16.60 11.44 -8.09
N GLY A 209 17.76 11.87 -8.61
CA GLY A 209 17.89 12.22 -10.02
C GLY A 209 17.78 10.93 -10.83
N ILE A 210 17.08 10.98 -11.96
CA ILE A 210 17.01 9.92 -12.96
C ILE A 210 18.41 9.30 -13.07
N GLY A 211 18.57 8.08 -12.56
CA GLY A 211 19.85 7.40 -12.58
C GLY A 211 20.34 7.41 -14.02
N GLN A 212 21.50 8.00 -14.26
CA GLN A 212 22.24 7.74 -15.48
C GLN A 212 22.66 6.27 -15.42
N THR A 213 21.74 5.38 -15.81
CA THR A 213 22.06 3.97 -16.04
C THR A 213 23.04 3.96 -17.19
N ASN A 214 24.26 3.54 -16.92
CA ASN A 214 25.31 3.40 -17.92
C ASN A 214 24.75 2.55 -19.08
N PRO A 215 24.68 3.05 -20.33
CA PRO A 215 23.97 2.39 -21.43
C PRO A 215 24.49 0.96 -21.69
N ILE A 216 25.73 0.69 -21.30
CA ILE A 216 26.35 -0.65 -21.36
C ILE A 216 25.61 -1.65 -20.47
N ILE A 217 25.17 -1.26 -19.27
CA ILE A 217 24.47 -2.16 -18.33
C ILE A 217 23.08 -2.53 -18.87
N LEU A 218 22.39 -1.59 -19.52
CA LEU A 218 21.08 -1.84 -20.14
C LEU A 218 21.22 -2.78 -21.35
N VAL A 219 22.26 -2.59 -22.18
CA VAL A 219 22.54 -3.47 -23.32
C VAL A 219 22.92 -4.88 -22.86
N LEU A 220 23.74 -5.02 -21.82
CA LEU A 220 24.10 -6.34 -21.28
C LEU A 220 22.90 -7.08 -20.66
N ALA A 221 22.00 -6.35 -19.97
CA ALA A 221 20.78 -6.95 -19.41
C ALA A 221 19.83 -7.44 -20.51
N THR A 222 19.63 -6.65 -21.58
CA THR A 222 18.78 -7.05 -22.71
C THR A 222 19.36 -8.24 -23.50
N LEU A 223 20.68 -8.29 -23.70
CA LEU A 223 21.35 -9.43 -24.33
C LEU A 223 21.25 -10.71 -23.48
N GLY A 224 21.37 -10.60 -22.16
CA GLY A 224 21.19 -11.73 -21.24
C GLY A 224 19.77 -12.33 -21.30
N VAL A 225 18.75 -11.47 -21.35
CA VAL A 225 17.35 -11.89 -21.48
C VAL A 225 17.10 -12.56 -22.85
N LEU A 226 17.62 -12.01 -23.94
CA LEU A 226 17.49 -12.61 -25.27
C LEU A 226 18.18 -13.97 -25.38
N ALA A 227 19.36 -14.13 -24.77
CA ALA A 227 20.06 -15.41 -24.71
C ALA A 227 19.26 -16.47 -23.92
N LEU A 228 18.63 -16.07 -22.82
CA LEU A 228 17.78 -16.95 -22.01
C LEU A 228 16.53 -17.39 -22.80
N ILE A 229 15.86 -16.47 -23.48
CA ILE A 229 14.72 -16.78 -24.35
C ILE A 229 15.13 -17.73 -25.48
N GLY A 230 16.28 -17.48 -26.11
CA GLY A 230 16.82 -18.35 -27.17
C GLY A 230 17.10 -19.77 -26.67
N ALA A 231 17.69 -19.92 -25.48
CA ALA A 231 17.96 -21.22 -24.87
C ALA A 231 16.66 -22.00 -24.56
N ILE A 232 15.62 -21.31 -24.07
CA ILE A 232 14.31 -21.92 -23.80
C ILE A 232 13.66 -22.40 -25.09
N VAL A 233 13.66 -21.58 -26.15
CA VAL A 233 13.10 -21.96 -27.46
C VAL A 233 13.83 -23.17 -28.04
N ALA A 234 15.16 -23.20 -27.96
CA ALA A 234 15.96 -24.33 -28.42
C ALA A 234 15.65 -25.63 -27.63
N ALA A 235 15.52 -25.54 -26.31
CA ALA A 235 15.19 -26.67 -25.46
C ALA A 235 13.79 -27.24 -25.74
N VAL A 236 12.79 -26.37 -25.92
CA VAL A 236 11.42 -26.77 -26.29
C VAL A 236 11.40 -27.42 -27.66
N THR A 237 12.14 -26.86 -28.63
CA THR A 237 12.21 -27.42 -30.00
C THR A 237 12.88 -28.80 -29.99
N ALA A 238 13.98 -28.96 -29.24
CA ALA A 238 14.65 -30.25 -29.07
C ALA A 238 13.74 -31.29 -28.40
N LEU A 239 12.98 -30.89 -27.38
CA LEU A 239 12.00 -31.74 -26.71
C LEU A 239 10.90 -32.20 -27.68
N LEU A 240 10.35 -31.30 -28.50
CA LEU A 240 9.33 -31.64 -29.50
C LEU A 240 9.87 -32.60 -30.57
N VAL A 241 11.13 -32.44 -31.00
CA VAL A 241 11.79 -33.36 -31.93
C VAL A 241 11.99 -34.74 -31.29
N LEU A 242 12.40 -34.79 -30.02
CA LEU A 242 12.56 -36.04 -29.27
C LEU A 242 11.22 -36.76 -29.10
N LEU A 243 10.15 -36.03 -28.76
CA LEU A 243 8.80 -36.59 -28.63
C LEU A 243 8.28 -37.12 -29.97
N ARG A 244 8.55 -36.42 -31.08
CA ARG A 244 8.19 -36.87 -32.43
C ARG A 244 8.96 -38.13 -32.84
N LYS A 245 10.27 -38.20 -32.54
CA LYS A 245 11.08 -39.42 -32.75
C LYS A 245 10.59 -40.59 -31.89
N ARG A 246 10.17 -40.32 -30.65
CA ARG A 246 9.64 -41.37 -29.75
C ARG A 246 8.30 -41.92 -30.25
N ARG A 247 7.40 -41.06 -30.75
CA ARG A 247 6.17 -41.50 -31.41
C ARG A 247 6.42 -42.28 -32.70
N ALA A 248 7.41 -41.89 -33.51
CA ALA A 248 7.77 -42.64 -34.72
C ALA A 248 8.25 -44.06 -34.39
N ARG A 249 9.08 -44.23 -33.35
CA ARG A 249 9.52 -45.57 -32.89
C ARG A 249 8.39 -46.42 -32.30
N GLN A 250 7.42 -45.79 -31.63
CA GLN A 250 6.26 -46.52 -31.08
C GLN A 250 5.18 -46.82 -32.14
N GLY A 251 5.28 -46.24 -33.34
CA GLY A 251 4.37 -46.50 -34.46
C GLY A 251 4.85 -47.60 -35.42
N GLU A 252 6.07 -48.10 -35.27
CA GLU A 252 6.62 -49.21 -36.08
C GLU A 252 6.39 -50.60 -35.46
N ASP A 253 5.94 -50.70 -34.20
CA ASP A 253 5.82 -51.97 -33.45
C ASP A 253 4.37 -52.54 -33.37
N VAL A 254 3.40 -52.08 -34.18
CA VAL A 254 1.98 -52.50 -34.04
C VAL A 254 1.35 -53.10 -35.33
N PHE A 255 2.12 -53.47 -36.34
CA PHE A 255 1.59 -54.20 -37.50
C PHE A 255 2.56 -55.29 -37.96
N ASP A 256 2.63 -56.41 -37.25
CA ASP A 256 3.13 -57.66 -37.86
C ASP A 256 2.75 -58.96 -37.13
N ASP A 257 1.62 -59.03 -36.42
CA ASP A 257 1.26 -60.28 -35.71
C ASP A 257 -0.26 -60.57 -35.61
N GLU A 258 -0.99 -60.41 -36.70
CA GLU A 258 -2.28 -61.11 -36.89
C GLU A 258 -2.36 -61.75 -38.27
N ASP A 259 -1.62 -62.85 -38.42
CA ASP A 259 -1.88 -63.88 -39.44
C ASP A 259 -1.36 -65.22 -38.89
N LYS A 260 -2.18 -65.93 -38.09
CA LYS A 260 -2.15 -67.39 -37.87
C LYS A 260 -3.26 -67.85 -36.90
N TRP A 261 -4.29 -68.46 -37.50
CA TRP A 261 -5.19 -69.52 -37.01
C TRP A 261 -5.96 -69.33 -35.69
#